data_AF-A0A2R7RCH3-F1
#
_entry.id   AF-A0A2R7RCH3-F1
#
_cell.length_a   1.000
_cell.length_b   1.000
_cell.length_c   1.000
_cell.angle_alpha   90.00
_cell.angle_beta   90.00
_cell.angle_gamma   90.00
#
_symmetry.space_group_name_H-M   'P 1'
#
loop_
_entity.id
_entity.type
_entity.pdbx_description
1 polymer ?
#
loop_
_entity_poly.entity_id
_entity_poly.type
_entity_poly.pdbx_seq_one_letter_code
_entity_poly.pdbx_strand_id
1 'polypeptide(L)'
;MTRTLDVPRQTQRQDRWRPLDVWCAVGGIVSLALAVGAASAVSVPVYSDLGLVAVLPYPYWLGVLLLNISFVVALRGNPAGPARHAVMVWLVVVLVLVLFGAAAFVTDIPRGEVAFRHLGIADALSGSQGIDPTIDAYFNWPGFFALLATVLPATGLDPVAVALWAPVLNIGLWLAAVGVLTRYLTPDPRRRWLVLWVFCLGNWQDQDYLSPQAFSFFLYLVIVALLLGPLAARPAAFNGFRRAELTAMWRGRMPVESRPGHRISALAVILLLVVVICASHQLTPFLVLITITALTVSGHVWPSRLPLITVVVLALWLAYPASAYLVGHPPLEDAGLQGAVAANVVDRVSGSAGHMLVVQIRVVLTVVLWTLAAVGAFLDWRRGRLDFRVALLAATPLLLFPVQSYGGEMLIRVSLFALPFIAMLACSVLLPTHGSTR
;
A
#
# COMPACT_ATOMS: atom_id res chain seq x y z
N MET A 1 9.87 9.76 60.16
CA MET A 1 9.01 10.49 59.19
C MET A 1 9.25 9.92 57.80
N THR A 2 8.55 8.85 57.46
CA THR A 2 8.56 8.19 56.15
C THR A 2 7.51 8.86 55.28
N ARG A 3 7.95 9.67 54.29
CA ARG A 3 7.07 10.18 53.24
C ARG A 3 6.74 9.04 52.29
N THR A 4 5.57 8.46 52.46
CA THR A 4 4.91 7.66 51.42
C THR A 4 4.65 8.58 50.23
N LEU A 5 5.32 8.29 49.12
CA LEU A 5 4.99 8.85 47.81
C LEU A 5 3.64 8.26 47.40
N ASP A 6 2.58 9.05 47.56
CA ASP A 6 1.31 8.81 46.89
C ASP A 6 1.54 8.92 45.38
N VAL A 7 1.81 7.77 44.76
CA VAL A 7 1.65 7.59 43.32
C VAL A 7 0.17 7.82 43.05
N PRO A 8 -0.24 8.81 42.22
CA PRO A 8 -1.62 8.85 41.79
C PRO A 8 -1.85 7.59 40.97
N ARG A 9 -2.56 6.64 41.57
CA ARG A 9 -3.23 5.57 40.84
C ARG A 9 -4.01 6.25 39.71
N GLN A 10 -3.51 6.12 38.47
CA GLN A 10 -4.35 6.20 37.28
C GLN A 10 -5.26 4.96 37.29
N THR A 11 -6.13 4.89 38.29
CA THR A 11 -7.23 3.95 38.32
C THR A 11 -8.19 4.35 37.20
N GLN A 12 -8.29 3.49 36.21
CA GLN A 12 -9.61 3.00 35.79
C GLN A 12 -10.58 4.05 35.23
N ARG A 13 -10.13 4.94 34.33
CA ARG A 13 -11.07 5.70 33.48
C ARG A 13 -11.48 4.89 32.25
N GLN A 14 -12.47 4.03 32.48
CA GLN A 14 -13.54 3.62 31.55
C GLN A 14 -13.15 2.76 30.33
N ASP A 15 -12.97 1.47 30.60
CA ASP A 15 -13.00 0.37 29.60
C ASP A 15 -14.44 -0.06 29.21
N ARG A 16 -15.42 0.82 29.46
CA ARG A 16 -16.83 0.57 29.13
C ARG A 16 -17.10 0.96 27.68
N TRP A 17 -17.67 0.03 26.93
CA TRP A 17 -18.19 0.28 25.58
C TRP A 17 -19.19 1.43 25.63
N ARG A 18 -18.98 2.44 24.77
CA ARG A 18 -19.92 3.56 24.66
C ARG A 18 -21.10 3.11 23.78
N PRO A 19 -22.31 3.67 23.97
CA PRO A 19 -23.43 3.40 23.08
C PRO A 19 -23.07 3.62 21.60
N LEU A 20 -22.31 4.69 21.31
CA LEU A 20 -21.79 4.97 19.97
C LEU A 20 -20.93 3.83 19.40
N ASP A 21 -20.03 3.27 20.22
CA ASP A 21 -19.15 2.17 19.80
C ASP A 21 -19.99 0.94 19.41
N VAL A 22 -21.04 0.65 20.21
CA VAL A 22 -21.97 -0.46 19.94
C VAL A 22 -22.78 -0.20 18.67
N TRP A 23 -23.37 0.99 18.52
CA TRP A 23 -24.15 1.33 17.32
C TRP A 23 -23.32 1.25 16.04
N CYS A 24 -22.09 1.77 16.05
CA CYS A 24 -21.19 1.67 14.89
C CYS A 24 -20.77 0.22 14.62
N ALA A 25 -20.51 -0.58 15.66
CA ALA A 25 -20.19 -2.00 15.48
C ALA A 25 -21.35 -2.78 14.86
N VAL A 26 -22.57 -2.56 15.36
CA VAL A 26 -23.81 -3.14 14.81
C VAL A 26 -24.04 -2.66 13.38
N GLY A 27 -23.82 -1.37 13.08
CA GLY A 27 -23.88 -0.84 11.72
C GLY A 27 -22.94 -1.57 10.76
N GLY A 28 -21.72 -1.89 11.20
CA GLY A 28 -20.79 -2.73 10.44
C GLY A 28 -21.29 -4.16 10.22
N ILE A 29 -21.89 -4.80 11.24
CA ILE A 29 -22.46 -6.16 11.13
C ILE A 29 -23.61 -6.18 10.12
N VAL A 30 -24.56 -5.25 10.25
CA VAL A 30 -25.72 -5.16 9.34
C VAL A 30 -25.24 -4.86 7.92
N SER A 31 -24.27 -3.95 7.74
CA SER A 31 -23.68 -3.69 6.44
C SER A 31 -23.08 -4.95 5.82
N LEU A 32 -22.30 -5.72 6.58
CA LEU A 32 -21.65 -6.92 6.06
C LEU A 32 -22.68 -7.97 5.68
N ALA A 33 -23.68 -8.20 6.52
CA ALA A 33 -24.75 -9.16 6.25
C ALA A 33 -25.54 -8.80 4.98
N LEU A 34 -25.87 -7.51 4.79
CA LEU A 34 -26.54 -7.03 3.59
C LEU A 34 -25.67 -7.21 2.34
N ALA A 35 -24.39 -6.87 2.43
CA ALA A 35 -23.47 -7.00 1.30
C ALA A 35 -23.22 -8.45 0.91
N VAL A 36 -22.91 -9.32 1.87
CA VAL A 36 -22.67 -10.76 1.63
C VAL A 36 -23.93 -11.43 1.09
N GLY A 37 -25.07 -11.25 1.76
CA GLY A 37 -26.33 -11.88 1.34
C GLY A 37 -26.82 -11.40 -0.03
N ALA A 38 -26.61 -10.13 -0.38
CA ALA A 38 -26.94 -9.63 -1.71
C ALA A 38 -25.97 -10.14 -2.78
N ALA A 39 -24.66 -10.19 -2.49
CA ALA A 39 -23.66 -10.68 -3.43
C ALA A 39 -23.83 -12.18 -3.70
N SER A 40 -24.10 -12.99 -2.67
CA SER A 40 -24.32 -14.44 -2.82
C SER A 40 -25.58 -14.82 -3.58
N ALA A 41 -26.49 -13.88 -3.80
CA ALA A 41 -27.70 -14.09 -4.59
C ALA A 41 -27.48 -13.83 -6.10
N VAL A 42 -26.30 -13.34 -6.50
CA VAL A 42 -25.99 -13.05 -7.90
C VAL A 42 -25.69 -14.34 -8.66
N SER A 43 -26.37 -14.56 -9.79
CA SER A 43 -26.12 -15.67 -10.69
C SER A 43 -24.96 -15.39 -11.65
N VAL A 44 -24.05 -16.35 -11.79
CA VAL A 44 -22.96 -16.32 -12.79
C VAL A 44 -23.33 -17.14 -14.04
N PRO A 45 -22.77 -16.82 -15.23
CA PRO A 45 -21.81 -15.75 -15.52
C PRO A 45 -22.48 -14.38 -15.67
N VAL A 46 -21.72 -13.33 -15.33
CA VAL A 46 -22.15 -11.93 -15.45
C VAL A 46 -21.74 -11.39 -16.81
N TYR A 47 -22.73 -11.07 -17.66
CA TYR A 47 -22.52 -10.60 -19.04
C TYR A 47 -22.46 -9.06 -19.19
N SER A 48 -22.42 -8.31 -18.09
CA SER A 48 -22.41 -6.85 -18.14
C SER A 48 -20.99 -6.30 -18.35
N ASP A 49 -20.85 -5.37 -19.29
CA ASP A 49 -19.62 -4.59 -19.51
C ASP A 49 -19.17 -3.77 -18.29
N LEU A 50 -20.10 -3.47 -17.37
CA LEU A 50 -19.81 -2.77 -16.11
C LEU A 50 -19.35 -3.74 -15.02
N GLY A 51 -19.46 -5.06 -15.23
CA GLY A 51 -19.18 -6.08 -14.23
C GLY A 51 -20.21 -6.14 -13.11
N LEU A 52 -19.77 -6.49 -11.90
CA LEU A 52 -20.64 -6.78 -10.76
C LEU A 52 -21.56 -5.61 -10.37
N VAL A 53 -21.11 -4.36 -10.52
CA VAL A 53 -21.90 -3.18 -10.14
C VAL A 53 -23.26 -3.10 -10.83
N ALA A 54 -23.38 -3.65 -12.05
CA ALA A 54 -24.65 -3.64 -12.80
C ALA A 54 -25.66 -4.69 -12.31
N VAL A 55 -25.21 -5.74 -11.62
CA VAL A 55 -26.05 -6.88 -11.23
C VAL A 55 -26.21 -7.02 -9.71
N LEU A 56 -25.39 -6.31 -8.92
CA LEU A 56 -25.47 -6.33 -7.47
C LEU A 56 -26.83 -5.79 -6.98
N PRO A 57 -27.61 -6.58 -6.22
CA PRO A 57 -28.92 -6.16 -5.71
C PRO A 57 -28.85 -4.92 -4.80
N TYR A 58 -29.93 -4.14 -4.76
CA TYR A 58 -29.99 -2.90 -3.95
C TYR A 58 -29.56 -3.04 -2.47
N PRO A 59 -29.77 -4.17 -1.75
CA PRO A 59 -29.32 -4.29 -0.37
C PRO A 59 -27.80 -4.20 -0.23
N TYR A 60 -27.03 -4.59 -1.25
CA TYR A 60 -25.57 -4.43 -1.25
C TYR A 60 -25.19 -2.94 -1.09
N TRP A 61 -25.82 -2.07 -1.88
CA TRP A 61 -25.58 -0.62 -1.86
C TRP A 61 -26.07 0.04 -0.56
N LEU A 62 -27.18 -0.45 0.01
CA LEU A 62 -27.63 -0.03 1.33
C LEU A 62 -26.59 -0.38 2.41
N GLY A 63 -25.99 -1.56 2.32
CA GLY A 63 -24.85 -1.95 3.16
C GLY A 63 -23.67 -0.98 3.02
N VAL A 64 -23.23 -0.70 1.79
CA VAL A 64 -22.15 0.26 1.51
C VAL A 64 -22.43 1.64 2.12
N LEU A 65 -23.67 2.14 1.99
CA LEU A 65 -24.07 3.42 2.57
C LEU A 65 -24.01 3.39 4.11
N LEU A 66 -24.59 2.37 4.72
CA LEU A 66 -24.60 2.18 6.17
C LEU A 66 -23.18 2.08 6.74
N LEU A 67 -22.28 1.39 6.03
CA LEU A 67 -20.87 1.28 6.39
C LEU A 67 -20.17 2.64 6.42
N ASN A 68 -20.34 3.44 5.36
CA ASN A 68 -19.74 4.77 5.29
C ASN A 68 -20.29 5.70 6.38
N ILE A 69 -21.59 5.66 6.66
CA ILE A 69 -22.19 6.42 7.76
C ILE A 69 -21.60 5.97 9.11
N SER A 70 -21.56 4.66 9.36
CA SER A 70 -21.01 4.09 10.60
C SER A 70 -19.56 4.47 10.80
N PHE A 71 -18.74 4.45 9.73
CA PHE A 71 -17.36 4.88 9.78
C PHE A 71 -17.21 6.37 10.03
N VAL A 72 -17.96 7.24 9.34
CA VAL A 72 -17.88 8.69 9.55
C VAL A 72 -18.30 9.06 10.98
N VAL A 73 -19.36 8.44 11.49
CA VAL A 73 -19.82 8.63 12.87
C VAL A 73 -18.76 8.14 13.87
N ALA A 74 -18.20 6.94 13.66
CA ALA A 74 -17.12 6.40 14.48
C ALA A 74 -15.85 7.28 14.43
N LEU A 75 -15.48 7.79 13.25
CA LEU A 75 -14.31 8.63 13.05
C LEU A 75 -14.44 9.99 13.73
N ARG A 76 -15.62 10.63 13.61
CA ARG A 76 -15.94 11.88 14.32
C ARG A 76 -15.78 11.67 15.83
N GLY A 77 -16.38 10.59 16.34
CA GLY A 77 -16.29 10.19 17.73
C GLY A 77 -16.71 11.32 18.68
N ASN A 78 -15.90 11.59 19.70
CA ASN A 78 -16.14 12.66 20.68
C ASN A 78 -14.88 13.54 20.86
N PRO A 79 -14.87 14.56 21.74
CA PRO A 79 -13.68 15.38 21.94
C PRO A 79 -12.40 14.61 22.31
N ALA A 80 -12.53 13.40 22.88
CA ALA A 80 -11.39 12.54 23.23
C ALA A 80 -10.82 11.74 22.04
N GLY A 81 -11.46 11.75 20.86
CA GLY A 81 -10.97 11.08 19.65
C GLY A 81 -12.05 10.26 18.94
N PRO A 82 -11.64 9.43 17.96
CA PRO A 82 -12.55 8.51 17.27
C PRO A 82 -13.10 7.43 18.23
N ALA A 83 -14.00 6.61 17.73
CA ALA A 83 -14.51 5.41 18.39
C ALA A 83 -13.37 4.45 18.80
N ARG A 84 -13.71 3.48 19.65
CA ARG A 84 -12.74 2.51 20.18
C ARG A 84 -11.95 1.85 19.05
N HIS A 85 -10.66 1.62 19.27
CA HIS A 85 -9.77 0.99 18.28
C HIS A 85 -10.34 -0.31 17.68
N ALA A 86 -10.95 -1.16 18.50
CA ALA A 86 -11.59 -2.40 18.03
C ALA A 86 -12.73 -2.15 17.03
N VAL A 87 -13.55 -1.11 17.25
CA VAL A 87 -14.63 -0.72 16.32
C VAL A 87 -14.06 -0.17 15.02
N MET A 88 -13.01 0.65 15.10
CA MET A 88 -12.36 1.18 13.90
C MET A 88 -11.73 0.06 13.05
N VAL A 89 -11.03 -0.89 13.68
CA VAL A 89 -10.50 -2.09 12.99
C VAL A 89 -11.65 -2.88 12.36
N TRP A 90 -12.72 -3.12 13.11
CA TRP A 90 -13.89 -3.86 12.62
C TRP A 90 -14.48 -3.20 11.38
N LEU A 91 -14.73 -1.89 11.39
CA LEU A 91 -15.29 -1.18 10.24
C LEU A 91 -14.35 -1.21 9.03
N VAL A 92 -13.03 -1.14 9.24
CA VAL A 92 -12.04 -1.30 8.16
C VAL A 92 -12.07 -2.72 7.60
N VAL A 93 -12.17 -3.75 8.45
CA VAL A 93 -12.31 -5.15 7.99
C VAL A 93 -13.58 -5.33 7.16
N VAL A 94 -14.71 -4.77 7.61
CA VAL A 94 -15.97 -4.79 6.84
C VAL A 94 -15.80 -4.09 5.51
N LEU A 95 -15.11 -2.94 5.46
CA LEU A 95 -14.80 -2.26 4.19
C LEU A 95 -13.99 -3.14 3.24
N VAL A 96 -12.96 -3.84 3.76
CA VAL A 96 -12.15 -4.74 2.95
C VAL A 96 -12.99 -5.87 2.36
N LEU A 97 -13.81 -6.52 3.19
CA LEU A 97 -14.70 -7.60 2.75
C LEU A 97 -15.72 -7.12 1.71
N VAL A 98 -16.34 -5.96 1.96
CA VAL A 98 -17.33 -5.40 1.03
C VAL A 98 -16.70 -5.04 -0.31
N LEU A 99 -15.56 -4.36 -0.34
CA LEU A 99 -14.96 -3.89 -1.60
C LEU A 99 -14.15 -4.96 -2.33
N PHE A 100 -13.31 -5.71 -1.62
CA PHE A 100 -12.33 -6.62 -2.22
C PHE A 100 -12.76 -8.10 -2.11
N GLY A 101 -13.73 -8.41 -1.24
CA GLY A 101 -14.34 -9.73 -1.14
C GLY A 101 -15.61 -9.91 -1.98
N ALA A 102 -16.13 -8.84 -2.61
CA ALA A 102 -17.39 -8.88 -3.36
C ALA A 102 -17.45 -10.03 -4.37
N ALA A 103 -16.38 -10.21 -5.18
CA ALA A 103 -16.32 -11.28 -6.16
C ALA A 103 -16.32 -12.67 -5.51
N ALA A 104 -15.62 -12.84 -4.39
CA ALA A 104 -15.55 -14.11 -3.66
C ALA A 104 -16.88 -14.51 -3.00
N PHE A 105 -17.82 -13.57 -2.83
CA PHE A 105 -19.19 -13.89 -2.42
C PHE A 105 -20.10 -14.27 -3.58
N VAL A 106 -19.72 -13.97 -4.83
CA VAL A 106 -20.52 -14.21 -6.04
C VAL A 106 -20.08 -15.49 -6.76
N THR A 107 -18.79 -15.79 -6.77
CA THR A 107 -18.20 -16.87 -7.56
C THR A 107 -17.07 -17.57 -6.83
N ASP A 108 -16.86 -18.84 -7.16
CA ASP A 108 -15.74 -19.65 -6.69
C ASP A 108 -14.50 -19.55 -7.61
N ILE A 109 -14.57 -18.73 -8.66
CA ILE A 109 -13.51 -18.57 -9.65
C ILE A 109 -12.73 -17.27 -9.41
N PRO A 110 -11.40 -17.31 -9.21
CA PRO A 110 -10.55 -16.14 -9.07
C PRO A 110 -10.72 -15.14 -10.23
N ARG A 111 -10.66 -13.84 -9.89
CA ARG A 111 -10.65 -12.78 -10.89
C ARG A 111 -9.33 -12.78 -11.67
N GLY A 112 -9.44 -12.64 -12.99
CA GLY A 112 -8.31 -12.44 -13.89
C GLY A 112 -7.53 -13.73 -14.22
N GLU A 113 -7.29 -13.95 -15.51
CA GLU A 113 -6.52 -15.09 -16.03
C GLU A 113 -5.10 -15.17 -15.43
N VAL A 114 -4.51 -14.01 -15.14
CA VAL A 114 -3.14 -13.90 -14.61
C VAL A 114 -2.96 -14.64 -13.28
N ALA A 115 -4.00 -14.73 -12.44
CA ALA A 115 -3.92 -15.48 -11.20
C ALA A 115 -3.66 -16.99 -11.45
N PHE A 116 -4.34 -17.57 -12.45
CA PHE A 116 -4.11 -18.97 -12.85
C PHE A 116 -2.72 -19.17 -13.44
N ARG A 117 -2.23 -18.20 -14.22
CA ARG A 117 -0.85 -18.22 -14.72
C ARG A 117 0.16 -18.27 -13.58
N HIS A 118 -0.02 -17.44 -12.55
CA HIS A 118 0.85 -17.44 -11.38
C HIS A 118 0.80 -18.76 -10.59
N LEU A 119 -0.38 -19.38 -10.47
CA LEU A 119 -0.52 -20.70 -9.88
C LEU A 119 0.23 -21.77 -10.71
N GLY A 120 0.09 -21.74 -12.03
CA GLY A 120 0.79 -22.67 -12.92
C GLY A 120 2.32 -22.56 -12.84
N ILE A 121 2.86 -21.35 -12.67
CA ILE A 121 4.31 -21.15 -12.47
C ILE A 121 4.76 -21.72 -11.13
N ALA A 122 3.98 -21.52 -10.06
CA ALA A 122 4.28 -22.11 -8.76
C ALA A 122 4.22 -23.64 -8.81
N ASP A 123 3.24 -24.21 -9.50
CA ASP A 123 3.11 -25.66 -9.70
C ASP A 123 4.31 -26.24 -10.48
N ALA A 124 4.69 -25.59 -11.58
CA ALA A 124 5.87 -25.96 -12.36
C ALA A 124 7.16 -25.96 -11.51
N LEU A 125 7.33 -24.97 -10.62
CA LEU A 125 8.46 -24.93 -9.69
C LEU A 125 8.41 -26.06 -8.66
N SER A 126 7.23 -26.45 -8.19
CA SER A 126 7.06 -27.50 -7.18
C SER A 126 7.52 -28.87 -7.66
N GLY A 127 7.43 -29.15 -8.97
CA GLY A 127 7.90 -30.40 -9.57
C GLY A 127 9.31 -30.35 -10.17
N SER A 128 9.91 -29.16 -10.26
CA SER A 128 11.20 -28.95 -10.93
C SER A 128 12.39 -29.33 -10.06
N GLN A 129 13.45 -29.90 -10.66
CA GLN A 129 14.74 -30.12 -9.97
C GLN A 129 15.64 -28.88 -9.95
N GLY A 130 15.23 -27.81 -10.63
CA GLY A 130 15.96 -26.55 -10.75
C GLY A 130 15.15 -25.49 -11.49
N ILE A 131 15.58 -24.24 -11.37
CA ILE A 131 14.97 -23.10 -12.06
C ILE A 131 15.59 -23.00 -13.45
N ASP A 132 14.78 -23.16 -14.49
CA ASP A 132 15.18 -22.88 -15.87
C ASP A 132 14.78 -21.43 -16.24
N PRO A 133 15.74 -20.49 -16.31
CA PRO A 133 15.45 -19.09 -16.56
C PRO A 133 15.13 -18.78 -18.03
N THR A 134 15.14 -19.77 -18.93
CA THR A 134 14.86 -19.58 -20.36
C THR A 134 13.38 -19.74 -20.72
N ILE A 135 12.57 -20.30 -19.82
CA ILE A 135 11.15 -20.59 -20.05
C ILE A 135 10.32 -19.31 -20.17
N ASP A 136 10.43 -18.44 -19.17
CA ASP A 136 9.65 -17.21 -19.06
C ASP A 136 10.33 -16.22 -18.07
N ALA A 137 9.99 -14.94 -18.18
CA ALA A 137 10.39 -13.90 -17.24
C ALA A 137 10.21 -14.33 -15.77
N TYR A 138 9.10 -14.97 -15.41
CA TYR A 138 8.81 -15.34 -14.02
C TYR A 138 9.86 -16.26 -13.38
N PHE A 139 10.58 -17.08 -14.15
CA PHE A 139 11.66 -17.93 -13.64
C PHE A 139 12.95 -17.14 -13.34
N ASN A 140 13.07 -15.90 -13.83
CA ASN A 140 14.17 -14.98 -13.52
C ASN A 140 13.89 -14.15 -12.24
N TRP A 141 12.63 -14.12 -11.80
CA TRP A 141 12.17 -13.57 -10.52
C TRP A 141 11.29 -14.58 -9.76
N PRO A 142 11.85 -15.74 -9.37
CA PRO A 142 11.06 -16.89 -8.90
C PRO A 142 10.60 -16.76 -7.45
N GLY A 143 11.04 -15.77 -6.67
CA GLY A 143 10.92 -15.74 -5.21
C GLY A 143 9.48 -15.87 -4.68
N PHE A 144 8.53 -15.15 -5.29
CA PHE A 144 7.11 -15.26 -4.91
C PHE A 144 6.51 -16.63 -5.28
N PHE A 145 6.88 -17.16 -6.44
CA PHE A 145 6.36 -18.44 -6.91
C PHE A 145 6.95 -19.60 -6.13
N ALA A 146 8.22 -19.54 -5.75
CA ALA A 146 8.87 -20.49 -4.87
C ALA A 146 8.22 -20.51 -3.47
N LEU A 147 7.81 -19.34 -2.96
CA LEU A 147 7.02 -19.26 -1.73
C LEU A 147 5.68 -20.00 -1.89
N LEU A 148 4.94 -19.75 -2.97
CA LEU A 148 3.67 -20.45 -3.23
C LEU A 148 3.88 -21.97 -3.40
N ALA A 149 4.88 -22.38 -4.18
CA ALA A 149 5.26 -23.76 -4.40
C ALA A 149 5.64 -24.50 -3.10
N THR A 150 6.09 -23.77 -2.08
CA THR A 150 6.39 -24.34 -0.76
C THR A 150 5.16 -24.35 0.14
N VAL A 151 4.42 -23.24 0.20
CA VAL A 151 3.32 -23.07 1.17
C VAL A 151 2.08 -23.85 0.78
N LEU A 152 1.70 -23.88 -0.50
CA LEU A 152 0.47 -24.56 -0.94
C LEU A 152 0.52 -26.07 -0.66
N PRO A 153 1.58 -26.82 -1.04
CA PRO A 153 1.67 -28.24 -0.71
C PRO A 153 1.82 -28.49 0.80
N ALA A 154 2.59 -27.66 1.52
CA ALA A 154 2.82 -27.85 2.95
C ALA A 154 1.56 -27.63 3.82
N THR A 155 0.64 -26.77 3.37
CA THR A 155 -0.59 -26.46 4.09
C THR A 155 -1.80 -27.25 3.58
N GLY A 156 -1.73 -27.79 2.37
CA GLY A 156 -2.87 -28.44 1.71
C GLY A 156 -4.01 -27.47 1.35
N LEU A 157 -3.74 -26.16 1.33
CA LEU A 157 -4.73 -25.16 0.92
C LEU A 157 -5.02 -25.28 -0.57
N ASP A 158 -6.30 -25.15 -0.94
CA ASP A 158 -6.71 -25.11 -2.34
C ASP A 158 -6.12 -23.85 -3.02
N PRO A 159 -5.27 -24.00 -4.07
CA PRO A 159 -4.65 -22.88 -4.76
C PRO A 159 -5.66 -21.90 -5.36
N VAL A 160 -6.80 -22.41 -5.84
CA VAL A 160 -7.85 -21.59 -6.45
C VAL A 160 -8.54 -20.74 -5.39
N ALA A 161 -8.93 -21.31 -4.26
CA ALA A 161 -9.45 -20.55 -3.12
C ALA A 161 -8.46 -19.49 -2.60
N VAL A 162 -7.16 -19.82 -2.52
CA VAL A 162 -6.11 -18.85 -2.14
C VAL A 162 -6.06 -17.69 -3.14
N ALA A 163 -6.11 -17.97 -4.43
CA ALA A 163 -6.14 -16.94 -5.47
C ALA A 163 -7.41 -16.07 -5.42
N LEU A 164 -8.56 -16.68 -5.13
CA LEU A 164 -9.85 -16.00 -5.00
C LEU A 164 -9.85 -15.00 -3.83
N TRP A 165 -9.30 -15.39 -2.68
CA TRP A 165 -9.28 -14.59 -1.46
C TRP A 165 -8.03 -13.71 -1.29
N ALA A 166 -7.04 -13.83 -2.19
CA ALA A 166 -5.84 -13.02 -2.19
C ALA A 166 -6.08 -11.50 -2.12
N PRO A 167 -7.07 -10.90 -2.82
CA PRO A 167 -7.41 -9.47 -2.70
C PRO A 167 -7.66 -9.03 -1.25
N VAL A 168 -8.51 -9.77 -0.54
CA VAL A 168 -8.86 -9.50 0.87
C VAL A 168 -7.63 -9.62 1.76
N LEU A 169 -6.86 -10.69 1.59
CA LEU A 169 -5.64 -10.94 2.37
C LEU A 169 -4.60 -9.83 2.15
N ASN A 170 -4.29 -9.52 0.89
CA ASN A 170 -3.28 -8.54 0.52
C ASN A 170 -3.66 -7.14 1.00
N ILE A 171 -4.90 -6.71 0.78
CA ILE A 171 -5.36 -5.40 1.28
C ILE A 171 -5.29 -5.35 2.81
N GLY A 172 -5.66 -6.42 3.51
CA GLY A 172 -5.50 -6.53 4.96
C GLY A 172 -4.05 -6.33 5.42
N LEU A 173 -3.11 -7.01 4.77
CA LEU A 173 -1.67 -6.87 5.05
C LEU A 173 -1.15 -5.46 4.72
N TRP A 174 -1.58 -4.88 3.60
CA TRP A 174 -1.20 -3.53 3.21
C TRP A 174 -1.73 -2.50 4.20
N LEU A 175 -2.99 -2.61 4.61
CA LEU A 175 -3.58 -1.73 5.62
C LEU A 175 -2.90 -1.87 6.99
N ALA A 176 -2.44 -3.06 7.37
CA ALA A 176 -1.63 -3.24 8.57
C ALA A 176 -0.31 -2.46 8.46
N ALA A 177 0.40 -2.58 7.33
CA ALA A 177 1.63 -1.84 7.08
C ALA A 177 1.40 -0.32 6.99
N VAL A 178 0.34 0.14 6.31
CA VAL A 178 -0.07 1.54 6.26
C VAL A 178 -0.47 2.06 7.65
N GLY A 179 -1.15 1.23 8.43
CA GLY A 179 -1.54 1.52 9.81
C GLY A 179 -0.34 1.68 10.73
N VAL A 180 0.77 0.98 10.48
CA VAL A 180 2.05 1.17 11.19
C VAL A 180 2.77 2.42 10.68
N LEU A 181 2.97 2.58 9.37
CA LEU A 181 3.74 3.71 8.82
C LEU A 181 3.10 5.06 9.16
N THR A 182 1.77 5.14 9.19
CA THR A 182 1.04 6.37 9.52
C THR A 182 1.31 6.83 10.95
N ARG A 183 1.67 5.93 11.88
CA ARG A 183 2.04 6.28 13.26
C ARG A 183 3.34 7.10 13.33
N TYR A 184 4.23 6.97 12.35
CA TYR A 184 5.48 7.74 12.28
C TYR A 184 5.31 9.10 11.58
N LEU A 185 4.16 9.33 10.94
CA LEU A 185 3.90 10.49 10.09
C LEU A 185 2.86 11.43 10.68
N THR A 186 1.93 10.94 11.51
CA THR A 186 0.95 11.81 12.16
C THR A 186 0.56 11.34 13.57
N PRO A 187 0.47 12.26 14.55
CA PRO A 187 -0.04 11.94 15.88
C PRO A 187 -1.57 11.84 15.91
N ASP A 188 -2.28 12.40 14.92
CA ASP A 188 -3.75 12.47 14.93
C ASP A 188 -4.37 11.08 14.68
N PRO A 189 -5.08 10.48 15.67
CA PRO A 189 -5.75 9.20 15.48
C PRO A 189 -6.82 9.24 14.40
N ARG A 190 -7.52 10.36 14.20
CA ARG A 190 -8.55 10.47 13.15
C ARG A 190 -7.91 10.42 11.77
N ARG A 191 -6.84 11.19 11.56
CA ARG A 191 -6.08 11.14 10.32
C ARG A 191 -5.62 9.73 10.01
N ARG A 192 -5.06 8.99 10.97
CA ARG A 192 -4.62 7.60 10.75
C ARG A 192 -5.73 6.69 10.22
N TRP A 193 -6.92 6.70 10.84
CA TRP A 193 -8.04 5.89 10.37
C TRP A 193 -8.60 6.35 9.02
N LEU A 194 -8.67 7.66 8.80
CA LEU A 194 -9.15 8.20 7.52
C LEU A 194 -8.19 7.86 6.37
N VAL A 195 -6.87 7.84 6.60
CA VAL A 195 -5.90 7.38 5.59
C VAL A 195 -6.19 5.95 5.16
N LEU A 196 -6.45 5.04 6.12
CA LEU A 196 -6.78 3.64 5.81
C LEU A 196 -8.05 3.54 4.96
N TRP A 197 -9.07 4.32 5.30
CA TRP A 197 -10.33 4.36 4.55
C TRP A 197 -10.15 4.89 3.13
N VAL A 198 -9.49 6.04 2.99
CA VAL A 198 -9.23 6.68 1.68
C VAL A 198 -8.29 5.82 0.84
N PHE A 199 -7.33 5.12 1.46
CA PHE A 199 -6.48 4.16 0.77
C PHE A 199 -7.32 3.05 0.12
N CYS A 200 -8.25 2.43 0.84
CA CYS A 200 -9.15 1.43 0.25
C CYS A 200 -9.98 2.01 -0.90
N LEU A 201 -10.57 3.20 -0.72
CA LEU A 201 -11.40 3.83 -1.76
C LEU A 201 -10.61 4.24 -3.01
N GLY A 202 -9.35 4.62 -2.85
CA GLY A 202 -8.46 4.98 -3.96
C GLY A 202 -7.75 3.79 -4.61
N ASN A 203 -7.88 2.59 -4.05
CA ASN A 203 -7.23 1.38 -4.52
C ASN A 203 -8.06 0.68 -5.61
N TRP A 204 -8.21 1.35 -6.75
CA TRP A 204 -8.95 0.84 -7.89
C TRP A 204 -8.05 0.08 -8.88
N GLN A 205 -6.74 0.07 -8.67
CA GLN A 205 -5.73 -0.37 -9.63
C GLN A 205 -5.80 -1.86 -10.00
N ASP A 206 -6.52 -2.65 -9.21
CA ASP A 206 -6.70 -4.10 -9.40
C ASP A 206 -5.36 -4.85 -9.35
N GLN A 207 -4.50 -4.49 -8.40
CA GLN A 207 -3.12 -5.00 -8.25
C GLN A 207 -2.90 -5.78 -6.96
N ASP A 208 -3.99 -6.13 -6.29
CA ASP A 208 -4.08 -6.84 -5.02
C ASP A 208 -4.42 -8.33 -5.20
N TYR A 209 -4.58 -8.81 -6.44
CA TYR A 209 -4.69 -10.24 -6.75
C TYR A 209 -3.41 -11.01 -6.44
N LEU A 210 -3.49 -12.34 -6.42
CA LEU A 210 -2.37 -13.24 -6.12
C LEU A 210 -1.23 -13.02 -7.14
N SER A 211 -0.23 -12.22 -6.76
CA SER A 211 0.81 -11.78 -7.68
C SER A 211 2.10 -11.39 -6.96
N PRO A 212 3.26 -11.48 -7.64
CA PRO A 212 4.53 -11.01 -7.09
C PRO A 212 4.55 -9.49 -6.83
N GLN A 213 3.79 -8.75 -7.64
CA GLN A 213 3.57 -7.32 -7.45
C GLN A 213 2.90 -7.04 -6.09
N ALA A 214 1.78 -7.71 -5.80
CA ALA A 214 1.03 -7.50 -4.57
C ALA A 214 1.87 -7.82 -3.33
N PHE A 215 2.58 -8.94 -3.39
CA PHE A 215 3.52 -9.37 -2.37
C PHE A 215 4.65 -8.34 -2.17
N SER A 216 5.28 -7.89 -3.25
CA SER A 216 6.38 -6.93 -3.17
C SER A 216 5.93 -5.54 -2.71
N PHE A 217 4.69 -5.13 -3.00
CA PHE A 217 4.14 -3.88 -2.47
C PHE A 217 3.98 -3.93 -0.95
N PHE A 218 3.51 -5.05 -0.39
CA PHE A 218 3.50 -5.24 1.07
C PHE A 218 4.90 -5.10 1.67
N LEU A 219 5.90 -5.80 1.11
CA LEU A 219 7.28 -5.71 1.59
C LEU A 219 7.86 -4.31 1.45
N TYR A 220 7.53 -3.59 0.37
CA TYR A 220 7.88 -2.19 0.18
C TYR A 220 7.32 -1.30 1.30
N LEU A 221 6.03 -1.46 1.66
CA LEU A 221 5.42 -0.71 2.75
C LEU A 221 6.10 -0.99 4.10
N VAL A 222 6.51 -2.24 4.35
CA VAL A 222 7.30 -2.61 5.53
C VAL A 222 8.67 -1.93 5.53
N ILE A 223 9.38 -1.93 4.40
CA ILE A 223 10.64 -1.18 4.25
C ILE A 223 10.42 0.29 4.57
N VAL A 224 9.39 0.93 4.01
CA VAL A 224 9.10 2.34 4.28
C VAL A 224 8.80 2.59 5.76
N ALA A 225 8.04 1.72 6.41
CA ALA A 225 7.80 1.82 7.86
C ALA A 225 9.11 1.75 8.67
N LEU A 226 10.04 0.88 8.28
CA LEU A 226 11.35 0.75 8.93
C LEU A 226 12.26 1.97 8.70
N LEU A 227 12.20 2.56 7.50
CA LEU A 227 12.91 3.80 7.15
C LEU A 227 12.37 5.02 7.92
N LEU A 228 11.05 5.08 8.14
CA LEU A 228 10.38 6.18 8.85
C LEU A 228 10.41 6.03 10.38
N GLY A 229 10.65 4.83 10.88
CA GLY A 229 10.71 4.52 12.31
C GLY A 229 12.14 4.21 12.79
N PRO A 230 12.51 2.93 13.00
CA PRO A 230 13.80 2.56 13.58
C PRO A 230 15.03 3.13 12.86
N LEU A 231 15.01 3.26 11.52
CA LEU A 231 16.13 3.79 10.76
C LEU A 231 16.01 5.29 10.45
N ALA A 232 15.00 5.97 10.98
CA ALA A 232 14.82 7.38 10.71
C ALA A 232 15.96 8.22 11.30
N ALA A 233 16.28 9.31 10.61
CA ALA A 233 17.19 10.34 11.07
C ALA A 233 16.47 11.69 11.14
N ARG A 234 16.86 12.50 12.13
CA ARG A 234 16.49 13.92 12.19
C ARG A 234 17.54 14.71 11.42
N PRO A 235 17.16 15.45 10.36
CA PRO A 235 18.09 16.38 9.71
C PRO A 235 18.50 17.49 10.69
N ALA A 236 19.74 17.97 10.58
CA ALA A 236 20.14 19.18 11.30
C ALA A 236 19.43 20.42 10.71
N ALA A 237 19.57 21.58 11.34
CA ALA A 237 18.96 22.82 10.85
C ALA A 237 19.35 23.10 9.38
N PHE A 238 18.33 23.30 8.54
CA PHE A 238 18.53 23.70 7.15
C PHE A 238 18.81 25.21 7.10
N ASN A 239 20.05 25.56 6.76
CA ASN A 239 20.51 26.96 6.76
C ASN A 239 20.67 27.57 5.35
N GLY A 240 20.39 26.79 4.30
CA GLY A 240 20.45 27.22 2.90
C GLY A 240 20.94 26.14 1.94
N PHE A 241 21.07 26.50 0.66
CA PHE A 241 21.41 25.60 -0.44
C PHE A 241 22.91 25.57 -0.78
N ARG A 242 23.76 26.28 -0.05
CA ARG A 242 25.20 26.23 -0.31
C ARG A 242 25.73 24.83 0.02
N ARG A 243 26.70 24.34 -0.76
CA ARG A 243 27.27 22.98 -0.57
C ARG A 243 27.73 22.73 0.87
N ALA A 244 28.34 23.73 1.51
CA ALA A 244 28.79 23.63 2.90
C ALA A 244 27.62 23.46 3.88
N GLU A 245 26.52 24.20 3.71
CA GLU A 245 25.32 24.14 4.54
C GLU A 245 24.61 22.79 4.37
N LEU A 246 24.46 22.31 3.13
CA LEU A 246 23.89 21.00 2.83
C LEU A 246 24.73 19.87 3.44
N THR A 247 26.07 19.98 3.35
CA THR A 247 26.99 19.00 3.93
C THR A 247 26.92 19.01 5.45
N ALA A 248 26.85 20.18 6.07
CA ALA A 248 26.70 20.32 7.53
C ALA A 248 25.35 19.74 8.00
N MET A 249 24.26 20.07 7.31
CA MET A 249 22.94 19.50 7.57
C MET A 249 22.96 17.96 7.49
N TRP A 250 23.58 17.42 6.44
CA TRP A 250 23.62 15.97 6.21
C TRP A 250 24.60 15.24 7.14
N ARG A 251 25.70 15.86 7.56
CA ARG A 251 26.62 15.24 8.54
C ARG A 251 26.12 15.36 9.97
N GLY A 252 25.38 16.42 10.29
CA GLY A 252 24.82 16.68 11.62
C GLY A 252 23.53 15.90 11.94
N ARG A 253 23.15 14.94 11.09
CA ARG A 253 21.96 14.10 11.30
C ARG A 253 22.10 13.28 12.57
N MET A 254 21.00 13.03 13.25
CA MET A 254 20.97 12.16 14.43
C MET A 254 19.93 11.04 14.27
N PRO A 255 20.21 9.82 14.75
CA PRO A 255 19.23 8.74 14.70
C PRO A 255 18.04 9.06 15.60
N VAL A 256 16.82 8.78 15.11
CA VAL A 256 15.59 8.94 15.91
C VAL A 256 15.50 7.86 16.99
N GLU A 257 15.81 6.61 16.63
CA GLU A 257 15.87 5.49 17.57
C GLU A 257 17.21 5.48 18.30
N SER A 258 17.16 5.60 19.64
CA SER A 258 18.37 5.65 20.47
C SER A 258 18.99 4.27 20.66
N ARG A 259 18.20 3.19 20.60
CA ARG A 259 18.66 1.82 20.87
C ARG A 259 19.39 1.24 19.64
N PRO A 260 20.71 0.96 19.73
CA PRO A 260 21.46 0.40 18.60
C PRO A 260 20.92 -0.94 18.12
N GLY A 261 20.48 -1.82 19.03
CA GLY A 261 19.94 -3.15 18.68
C GLY A 261 18.73 -3.06 17.76
N HIS A 262 17.79 -2.13 18.01
CA HIS A 262 16.60 -1.96 17.17
C HIS A 262 16.97 -1.47 15.75
N ARG A 263 17.98 -0.59 15.65
CA ARG A 263 18.50 -0.12 14.36
C ARG A 263 19.17 -1.24 13.58
N ILE A 264 19.99 -2.05 14.25
CA ILE A 264 20.67 -3.19 13.61
C ILE A 264 19.64 -4.21 13.13
N SER A 265 18.65 -4.57 13.95
CA SER A 265 17.57 -5.47 13.55
C SER A 265 16.79 -4.93 12.36
N ALA A 266 16.41 -3.65 12.37
CA ALA A 266 15.69 -3.03 11.25
C ALA A 266 16.53 -3.00 9.97
N LEU A 267 17.84 -2.75 10.08
CA LEU A 267 18.75 -2.81 8.94
C LEU A 267 18.84 -4.24 8.38
N ALA A 268 19.02 -5.25 9.24
CA ALA A 268 19.07 -6.66 8.82
C ALA A 268 17.78 -7.08 8.12
N VAL A 269 16.61 -6.68 8.65
CA VAL A 269 15.32 -6.94 8.03
C VAL A 269 15.21 -6.25 6.67
N ILE A 270 15.58 -4.97 6.54
CA ILE A 270 15.54 -4.30 5.23
C ILE A 270 16.46 -4.98 4.22
N LEU A 271 17.67 -5.38 4.61
CA LEU A 271 18.59 -6.08 3.71
C LEU A 271 17.99 -7.39 3.21
N LEU A 272 17.38 -8.18 4.10
CA LEU A 272 16.65 -9.39 3.72
C LEU A 272 15.49 -9.07 2.77
N LEU A 273 14.66 -8.07 3.10
CA LEU A 273 13.52 -7.69 2.27
C LEU A 273 13.93 -7.18 0.88
N VAL A 274 15.04 -6.45 0.76
CA VAL A 274 15.58 -6.01 -0.54
C VAL A 274 15.91 -7.23 -1.40
N VAL A 275 16.59 -8.24 -0.84
CA VAL A 275 16.90 -9.49 -1.57
C VAL A 275 15.62 -10.22 -1.98
N VAL A 276 14.66 -10.37 -1.05
CA VAL A 276 13.38 -11.05 -1.34
C VAL A 276 12.60 -10.32 -2.43
N ILE A 277 12.55 -8.98 -2.42
CA ILE A 277 11.89 -8.19 -3.46
C ILE A 277 12.63 -8.33 -4.79
N CYS A 278 13.97 -8.28 -4.80
CA CYS A 278 14.77 -8.53 -6.01
C CYS A 278 14.51 -9.92 -6.58
N ALA A 279 14.29 -10.92 -5.73
CA ALA A 279 13.97 -12.26 -6.16
C ALA A 279 12.52 -12.41 -6.65
N SER A 280 11.60 -11.54 -6.22
CA SER A 280 10.17 -11.76 -6.44
C SER A 280 9.58 -10.89 -7.54
N HIS A 281 10.13 -9.69 -7.78
CA HIS A 281 9.49 -8.76 -8.70
C HIS A 281 10.50 -7.91 -9.45
N GLN A 282 10.32 -7.81 -10.77
CA GLN A 282 11.26 -7.10 -11.64
C GLN A 282 11.31 -5.58 -11.41
N LEU A 283 10.18 -4.94 -11.04
CA LEU A 283 10.09 -3.47 -11.00
C LEU A 283 10.22 -2.87 -9.58
N THR A 284 9.71 -3.54 -8.55
CA THR A 284 9.69 -2.99 -7.18
C THR A 284 11.08 -2.68 -6.60
N PRO A 285 12.15 -3.45 -6.88
CA PRO A 285 13.51 -3.12 -6.42
C PRO A 285 13.97 -1.72 -6.82
N PHE A 286 13.62 -1.26 -8.03
CA PHE A 286 13.96 0.08 -8.49
C PHE A 286 13.28 1.14 -7.66
N LEU A 287 12.00 0.93 -7.29
CA LEU A 287 11.30 1.87 -6.41
C LEU A 287 11.86 1.88 -5.00
N VAL A 288 12.24 0.71 -4.48
CA VAL A 288 12.91 0.59 -3.18
C VAL A 288 14.20 1.42 -3.21
N LEU A 289 15.02 1.28 -4.25
CA LEU A 289 16.23 2.06 -4.45
C LEU A 289 15.94 3.57 -4.52
N ILE A 290 14.98 3.99 -5.35
CA ILE A 290 14.60 5.40 -5.49
C ILE A 290 14.14 5.96 -4.14
N THR A 291 13.29 5.24 -3.42
CA THR A 291 12.73 5.66 -2.13
C THR A 291 13.82 5.78 -1.06
N ILE A 292 14.67 4.77 -0.93
CA ILE A 292 15.81 4.77 0.01
C ILE A 292 16.78 5.91 -0.32
N THR A 293 17.06 6.13 -1.60
CA THR A 293 17.96 7.19 -2.06
C THR A 293 17.38 8.56 -1.74
N ALA A 294 16.11 8.80 -2.09
CA ALA A 294 15.43 10.07 -1.83
C ALA A 294 15.41 10.40 -0.32
N LEU A 295 15.04 9.44 0.53
CA LEU A 295 15.03 9.64 1.98
C LEU A 295 16.45 9.79 2.58
N THR A 296 17.44 9.07 2.06
CA THR A 296 18.85 9.18 2.51
C THR A 296 19.46 10.53 2.13
N VAL A 297 19.28 10.98 0.88
CA VAL A 297 19.82 12.26 0.38
C VAL A 297 19.13 13.45 1.08
N SER A 298 17.83 13.36 1.32
CA SER A 298 17.10 14.38 2.11
C SER A 298 17.40 14.33 3.61
N GLY A 299 18.24 13.39 4.07
CA GLY A 299 18.70 13.33 5.45
C GLY A 299 17.75 12.67 6.44
N HIS A 300 16.73 11.96 5.96
CA HIS A 300 15.71 11.33 6.80
C HIS A 300 16.00 9.87 7.17
N VAL A 301 17.06 9.25 6.64
CA VAL A 301 17.45 7.86 6.92
C VAL A 301 18.86 7.79 7.46
N TRP A 302 19.05 7.16 8.63
CA TRP A 302 20.33 7.10 9.33
C TRP A 302 21.43 6.35 8.57
N PRO A 303 21.23 5.10 8.10
CA PRO A 303 22.28 4.35 7.41
C PRO A 303 22.55 4.89 6.00
N SER A 304 23.63 5.66 5.84
CA SER A 304 23.99 6.31 4.57
C SER A 304 24.41 5.36 3.45
N ARG A 305 24.86 4.15 3.80
CA ARG A 305 25.32 3.13 2.83
C ARG A 305 24.17 2.29 2.26
N LEU A 306 22.96 2.43 2.78
CA LEU A 306 21.82 1.62 2.36
C LEU A 306 21.50 1.74 0.85
N PRO A 307 21.48 2.94 0.23
CA PRO A 307 21.33 3.05 -1.22
C PRO A 307 22.36 2.24 -2.00
N LEU A 308 23.64 2.33 -1.62
CA LEU A 308 24.74 1.61 -2.28
C LEU A 308 24.56 0.10 -2.16
N ILE A 309 24.20 -0.40 -0.97
CA ILE A 309 23.96 -1.83 -0.78
C ILE A 309 22.79 -2.30 -1.64
N THR A 310 21.70 -1.52 -1.71
CA THR A 310 20.56 -1.82 -2.58
C THR A 310 20.95 -1.84 -4.07
N VAL A 311 21.78 -0.89 -4.53
CA VAL A 311 22.33 -0.90 -5.90
C VAL A 311 23.11 -2.18 -6.16
N VAL A 312 24.00 -2.58 -5.25
CA VAL A 312 24.82 -3.79 -5.41
C VAL A 312 23.94 -5.03 -5.49
N VAL A 313 22.98 -5.20 -4.57
CA VAL A 313 22.07 -6.36 -4.60
C VAL A 313 21.26 -6.40 -5.89
N LEU A 314 20.69 -5.27 -6.32
CA LEU A 314 19.93 -5.18 -7.56
C LEU A 314 20.80 -5.47 -8.78
N ALA A 315 22.00 -4.88 -8.86
CA ALA A 315 22.92 -5.12 -9.97
C ALA A 315 23.35 -6.59 -10.05
N LEU A 316 23.64 -7.23 -8.90
CA LEU A 316 23.95 -8.66 -8.86
C LEU A 316 22.75 -9.52 -9.32
N TRP A 317 21.52 -9.15 -8.94
CA TRP A 317 20.33 -9.87 -9.40
C TRP A 317 20.10 -9.73 -10.91
N LEU A 318 20.32 -8.53 -11.46
CA LEU A 318 20.18 -8.28 -12.90
C LEU A 318 21.30 -8.96 -13.69
N ALA A 319 22.53 -8.95 -13.18
CA ALA A 319 23.70 -9.49 -13.87
C ALA A 319 23.77 -11.02 -13.87
N TYR A 320 23.15 -11.70 -12.90
CA TYR A 320 23.20 -13.15 -12.80
C TYR A 320 21.82 -13.82 -12.91
N PRO A 321 20.92 -13.83 -11.90
CA PRO A 321 19.62 -14.49 -12.00
C PRO A 321 18.76 -14.05 -13.19
N ALA A 322 18.69 -12.75 -13.47
CA ALA A 322 17.84 -12.22 -14.54
C ALA A 322 18.54 -12.09 -15.91
N SER A 323 19.81 -12.47 -15.99
CA SER A 323 20.62 -12.28 -17.20
C SER A 323 20.03 -13.00 -18.42
N ALA A 324 19.53 -14.23 -18.25
CA ALA A 324 18.96 -15.02 -19.33
C ALA A 324 17.77 -14.33 -19.99
N TYR A 325 16.87 -13.73 -19.20
CA TYR A 325 15.76 -12.95 -19.73
C TYR A 325 16.23 -11.65 -20.39
N LEU A 326 17.14 -10.92 -19.75
CA LEU A 326 17.59 -9.60 -20.19
C LEU A 326 18.41 -9.63 -21.49
N VAL A 327 19.07 -10.75 -21.82
CA VAL A 327 19.76 -10.94 -23.11
C VAL A 327 18.78 -10.84 -24.29
N GLY A 328 17.56 -11.35 -24.12
CA GLY A 328 16.51 -11.25 -25.14
C GLY A 328 15.58 -10.03 -25.00
N HIS A 329 15.68 -9.30 -23.88
CA HIS A 329 14.79 -8.18 -23.55
C HIS A 329 15.58 -7.01 -22.94
N PRO A 330 16.38 -6.28 -23.73
CA PRO A 330 17.22 -5.21 -23.21
C PRO A 330 16.36 -4.06 -22.65
N PRO A 331 16.59 -3.62 -21.41
CA PRO A 331 15.69 -2.69 -20.70
C PRO A 331 15.61 -1.27 -21.29
N LEU A 332 16.39 -0.96 -22.33
CA LEU A 332 16.46 0.36 -22.97
C LEU A 332 16.00 0.36 -24.43
N GLU A 333 15.67 -0.79 -25.03
CA GLU A 333 15.27 -0.84 -26.44
C GLU A 333 13.93 -0.12 -26.71
N ASP A 334 13.03 -0.08 -25.72
CA ASP A 334 11.74 0.63 -25.79
C ASP A 334 11.65 1.83 -24.81
N ALA A 335 12.78 2.26 -24.23
CA ALA A 335 12.79 3.33 -23.24
C ALA A 335 12.63 4.71 -23.89
N GLY A 336 11.44 5.30 -23.76
CA GLY A 336 11.17 6.67 -24.21
C GLY A 336 9.86 7.21 -23.67
N LEU A 337 9.82 8.52 -23.38
CA LEU A 337 8.63 9.19 -22.82
C LEU A 337 7.39 9.00 -23.71
N GLN A 338 7.56 9.03 -25.03
CA GLN A 338 6.46 8.90 -25.99
C GLN A 338 5.87 7.48 -26.03
N GLY A 339 6.72 6.44 -26.08
CA GLY A 339 6.28 5.04 -26.02
C GLY A 339 5.63 4.70 -24.68
N ALA A 340 6.18 5.22 -23.58
CA ALA A 340 5.59 5.06 -22.25
C ALA A 340 4.20 5.71 -22.14
N VAL A 341 4.00 6.91 -22.69
CA VAL A 341 2.69 7.58 -22.68
C VAL A 341 1.67 6.83 -23.53
N ALA A 342 2.05 6.38 -24.74
CA ALA A 342 1.16 5.61 -25.61
C ALA A 342 0.66 4.34 -24.92
N ALA A 343 1.57 3.50 -24.42
CA ALA A 343 1.23 2.22 -23.80
C ALA A 343 0.42 2.33 -22.50
N ASN A 344 0.56 3.44 -21.77
CA ASN A 344 -0.12 3.62 -20.47
C ASN A 344 -1.47 4.34 -20.57
N VAL A 345 -1.73 5.07 -21.65
CA VAL A 345 -2.92 5.93 -21.77
C VAL A 345 -3.74 5.59 -23.00
N VAL A 346 -3.13 5.45 -24.17
CA VAL A 346 -3.86 5.29 -25.43
C VAL A 346 -4.47 3.90 -25.53
N ASP A 347 -3.68 2.86 -25.24
CA ASP A 347 -4.14 1.47 -25.36
C ASP A 347 -5.21 1.10 -24.31
N ARG A 348 -5.33 1.90 -23.25
CA ARG A 348 -6.29 1.70 -22.15
C ARG A 348 -7.66 2.35 -22.40
N VAL A 349 -7.83 3.09 -23.49
CA VAL A 349 -9.03 3.90 -23.79
C VAL A 349 -9.76 3.31 -25.01
N SER A 350 -9.78 1.98 -25.10
CA SER A 350 -10.51 1.22 -26.13
C SER A 350 -11.32 0.10 -25.48
N GLY A 351 -12.43 -0.31 -26.11
CA GLY A 351 -13.30 -1.37 -25.59
C GLY A 351 -14.79 -1.04 -25.75
N SER A 352 -15.64 -1.80 -25.06
CA SER A 352 -17.09 -1.56 -25.04
C SER A 352 -17.45 -0.27 -24.30
N ALA A 353 -18.68 0.24 -24.51
CA ALA A 353 -19.13 1.47 -23.88
C ALA A 353 -19.09 1.40 -22.34
N GLY A 354 -19.43 0.24 -21.75
CA GLY A 354 -19.34 0.04 -20.31
C GLY A 354 -17.89 0.03 -19.80
N HIS A 355 -16.97 -0.62 -20.51
CA HIS A 355 -15.55 -0.57 -20.19
C HIS A 355 -15.02 0.88 -20.17
N MET A 356 -15.35 1.65 -21.20
CA MET A 356 -14.96 3.05 -21.32
C MET A 356 -15.49 3.92 -20.19
N LEU A 357 -16.75 3.70 -19.77
CA LEU A 357 -17.33 4.39 -18.61
C LEU A 357 -16.53 4.10 -17.32
N VAL A 358 -16.18 2.83 -17.08
CA VAL A 358 -15.39 2.44 -15.90
C VAL A 358 -14.00 3.08 -15.94
N VAL A 359 -13.34 3.12 -17.10
CA VAL A 359 -12.04 3.81 -17.26
C VAL A 359 -12.17 5.30 -16.94
N GLN A 360 -13.19 5.98 -17.48
CA GLN A 360 -13.43 7.41 -17.20
C GLN A 360 -13.67 7.67 -15.71
N ILE A 361 -14.47 6.84 -15.03
CA ILE A 361 -14.70 6.96 -13.59
C ILE A 361 -13.40 6.80 -12.80
N ARG A 362 -12.55 5.83 -13.16
CA ARG A 362 -11.24 5.60 -12.53
C ARG A 362 -10.28 6.79 -12.72
N VAL A 363 -10.28 7.40 -13.91
CA VAL A 363 -9.51 8.61 -14.19
C VAL A 363 -10.02 9.79 -13.34
N VAL A 364 -11.33 10.03 -13.31
CA VAL A 364 -11.94 11.10 -12.51
C VAL A 364 -11.63 10.91 -11.03
N LEU A 365 -11.80 9.69 -10.50
CA LEU A 365 -11.47 9.35 -9.12
C LEU A 365 -10.00 9.66 -8.80
N THR A 366 -9.10 9.29 -9.70
CA THR A 366 -7.66 9.58 -9.54
C THR A 366 -7.40 11.08 -9.52
N VAL A 367 -7.96 11.84 -10.47
CA VAL A 367 -7.81 13.31 -10.53
C VAL A 367 -8.36 13.97 -9.27
N VAL A 368 -9.53 13.56 -8.80
CA VAL A 368 -10.14 14.08 -7.56
C VAL A 368 -9.23 13.80 -6.37
N LEU A 369 -8.77 12.57 -6.21
CA LEU A 369 -7.93 12.17 -5.07
C LEU A 369 -6.59 12.91 -5.06
N TRP A 370 -5.94 13.05 -6.23
CA TRP A 370 -4.68 13.78 -6.37
C TRP A 370 -4.87 15.29 -6.18
N THR A 371 -5.98 15.85 -6.62
CA THR A 371 -6.33 17.25 -6.37
C THR A 371 -6.53 17.50 -4.87
N LEU A 372 -7.27 16.62 -4.18
CA LEU A 372 -7.42 16.70 -2.73
C LEU A 372 -6.06 16.59 -2.02
N ALA A 373 -5.17 15.72 -2.49
CA ALA A 373 -3.81 15.62 -1.95
C ALA A 373 -2.99 16.90 -2.18
N ALA A 374 -3.04 17.49 -3.37
CA ALA A 374 -2.33 18.74 -3.68
C ALA A 374 -2.86 19.91 -2.83
N VAL A 375 -4.18 20.05 -2.71
CA VAL A 375 -4.81 21.05 -1.84
C VAL A 375 -4.44 20.80 -0.38
N GLY A 376 -4.49 19.55 0.08
CA GLY A 376 -4.10 19.17 1.44
C GLY A 376 -2.64 19.48 1.76
N ALA A 377 -1.73 19.19 0.82
CA ALA A 377 -0.32 19.52 0.93
C ALA A 377 -0.09 21.04 1.00
N PHE A 378 -0.79 21.81 0.15
CA PHE A 378 -0.72 23.27 0.16
C PHE A 378 -1.24 23.86 1.49
N LEU A 379 -2.35 23.33 2.02
CA LEU A 379 -2.90 23.75 3.30
C LEU A 379 -1.95 23.44 4.46
N ASP A 380 -1.36 22.25 4.48
CA ASP A 380 -0.38 21.88 5.51
C ASP A 380 0.91 22.71 5.38
N TRP A 381 1.34 23.06 4.16
CA TRP A 381 2.47 23.96 3.93
C TRP A 381 2.20 25.37 4.45
N ARG A 382 1.05 25.96 4.10
CA ARG A 382 0.61 27.28 4.60
C ARG A 382 0.55 27.35 6.13
N ARG A 383 0.30 26.21 6.78
CA ARG A 383 0.19 26.08 8.24
C ARG A 383 1.52 25.67 8.90
N GLY A 384 2.59 25.45 8.14
CA GLY A 384 3.89 25.00 8.66
C GLY A 384 3.87 23.56 9.20
N ARG A 385 2.95 22.71 8.72
CA ARG A 385 2.74 21.33 9.17
C ARG A 385 3.00 20.27 8.11
N LEU A 386 3.42 20.65 6.91
CA LEU A 386 3.73 19.70 5.84
C LEU A 386 4.95 18.86 6.23
N ASP A 387 4.73 17.56 6.42
CA ASP A 387 5.83 16.62 6.56
C ASP A 387 6.44 16.35 5.18
N PHE A 388 7.67 16.84 4.99
CA PHE A 388 8.41 16.69 3.74
C PHE A 388 8.59 15.21 3.33
N ARG A 389 8.66 14.29 4.30
CA ARG A 389 8.77 12.85 4.03
C ARG A 389 7.55 12.33 3.27
N VAL A 390 6.35 12.82 3.60
CA VAL A 390 5.10 12.43 2.95
C VAL A 390 5.06 12.93 1.51
N ALA A 391 5.44 14.19 1.29
CA ALA A 391 5.52 14.77 -0.06
C ALA A 391 6.55 14.02 -0.92
N LEU A 392 7.70 13.70 -0.35
CA LEU A 392 8.76 12.94 -1.04
C LEU A 392 8.27 11.54 -1.42
N LEU A 393 7.67 10.81 -0.48
CA LEU A 393 7.15 9.46 -0.72
C LEU A 393 5.96 9.43 -1.69
N ALA A 394 5.16 10.50 -1.75
CA ALA A 394 4.12 10.64 -2.78
C ALA A 394 4.73 10.88 -4.18
N ALA A 395 5.89 11.53 -4.26
CA ALA A 395 6.52 11.90 -5.53
C ALA A 395 7.50 10.84 -6.06
N THR A 396 8.16 10.05 -5.20
CA THR A 396 9.16 9.05 -5.62
C THR A 396 8.66 8.05 -6.66
N PRO A 397 7.40 7.57 -6.65
CA PRO A 397 6.93 6.66 -7.70
C PRO A 397 6.98 7.27 -9.10
N LEU A 398 6.80 8.59 -9.25
CA LEU A 398 6.87 9.27 -10.55
C LEU A 398 8.24 9.10 -11.23
N LEU A 399 9.30 8.88 -10.44
CA LEU A 399 10.66 8.67 -10.94
C LEU A 399 10.86 7.28 -11.56
N LEU A 400 9.90 6.35 -11.42
CA LEU A 400 9.92 5.08 -12.15
C LEU A 400 9.59 5.24 -13.63
N PHE A 401 8.78 6.24 -13.98
CA PHE A 401 8.23 6.40 -15.33
C PHE A 401 9.27 6.44 -16.45
N PRO A 402 10.40 7.16 -16.34
CA PRO A 402 11.41 7.19 -17.39
C PRO A 402 12.39 6.00 -17.37
N VAL A 403 12.38 5.17 -16.33
CA VAL A 403 13.47 4.20 -16.07
C VAL A 403 13.16 2.80 -16.61
N GLN A 404 11.88 2.45 -16.75
CA GLN A 404 11.46 1.11 -17.18
C GLN A 404 10.19 1.19 -18.03
N SER A 405 10.17 0.53 -19.19
CA SER A 405 8.91 0.16 -19.84
C SER A 405 8.39 -1.10 -19.12
N TYR A 406 7.12 -1.08 -18.70
CA TYR A 406 6.51 -2.21 -18.00
C TYR A 406 5.10 -2.45 -18.55
N GLY A 407 5.02 -3.06 -19.75
CA GLY A 407 3.77 -3.53 -20.35
C GLY A 407 2.60 -2.53 -20.36
N GLY A 408 2.87 -1.22 -20.42
CA GLY A 408 1.82 -0.20 -20.33
C GLY A 408 1.11 -0.08 -18.97
N GLU A 409 1.68 -0.60 -17.88
CA GLU A 409 1.08 -0.54 -16.53
C GLU A 409 1.77 0.45 -15.59
N MET A 410 2.85 1.09 -16.02
CA MET A 410 3.65 2.00 -15.21
C MET A 410 2.82 3.07 -14.49
N LEU A 411 1.86 3.71 -15.16
CA LEU A 411 1.01 4.74 -14.55
C LEU A 411 0.16 4.16 -13.40
N ILE A 412 -0.34 2.94 -13.58
CA ILE A 412 -1.09 2.22 -12.55
C ILE A 412 -0.15 1.91 -11.37
N ARG A 413 1.09 1.47 -11.62
CA ARG A 413 2.11 1.23 -10.60
C ARG A 413 2.41 2.50 -9.80
N VAL A 414 2.66 3.61 -10.49
CA VAL A 414 2.91 4.92 -9.88
C VAL A 414 1.74 5.30 -8.97
N SER A 415 0.50 5.14 -9.44
CA SER A 415 -0.68 5.46 -8.65
C SER A 415 -0.78 4.59 -7.39
N LEU A 416 -0.53 3.27 -7.49
CA LEU A 416 -0.57 2.34 -6.36
C LEU A 416 0.48 2.68 -5.30
N PHE A 417 1.73 2.89 -5.72
CA PHE A 417 2.82 3.15 -4.77
C PHE A 417 2.72 4.53 -4.11
N ALA A 418 2.17 5.53 -4.80
CA ALA A 418 1.93 6.86 -4.24
C ALA A 418 0.71 6.88 -3.31
N LEU A 419 -0.25 5.97 -3.50
CA LEU A 419 -1.57 5.98 -2.87
C LEU A 419 -1.58 6.18 -1.34
N PRO A 420 -0.72 5.51 -0.52
CA PRO A 420 -0.73 5.73 0.93
C PRO A 420 -0.45 7.19 1.32
N PHE A 421 0.46 7.84 0.59
CA PHE A 421 0.90 9.20 0.87
C PHE A 421 -0.06 10.23 0.26
N ILE A 422 -0.59 9.95 -0.93
CA ILE A 422 -1.68 10.73 -1.55
C ILE A 422 -2.91 10.72 -0.63
N ALA A 423 -3.32 9.55 -0.13
CA ALA A 423 -4.42 9.43 0.83
C ALA A 423 -4.15 10.25 2.11
N MET A 424 -2.91 10.20 2.63
CA MET A 424 -2.51 11.00 3.79
C MET A 424 -2.61 12.50 3.57
N LEU A 425 -2.17 13.00 2.42
CA LEU A 425 -2.27 14.41 2.06
C LEU A 425 -3.74 14.81 1.84
N ALA A 426 -4.54 13.99 1.17
CA ALA A 426 -5.95 14.25 0.93
C ALA A 426 -6.76 14.38 2.24
N CYS A 427 -6.41 13.58 3.27
CA CYS A 427 -7.05 13.65 4.58
C CYS A 427 -6.94 15.03 5.26
N SER A 428 -5.93 15.85 4.92
CA SER A 428 -5.77 17.20 5.48
C SER A 428 -6.87 18.18 5.07
N VAL A 429 -7.58 17.89 3.97
CA VAL A 429 -8.74 18.65 3.50
C VAL A 429 -10.02 18.18 4.21
N LEU A 430 -10.13 16.88 4.44
CA LEU A 430 -11.37 16.22 4.89
C LEU A 430 -11.59 16.29 6.40
N LEU A 431 -10.54 16.52 7.19
CA LEU A 431 -10.64 16.67 8.63
C LEU A 431 -10.81 18.14 9.03
N PRO A 432 -11.71 18.44 9.99
CA PRO A 432 -11.83 19.79 10.52
C PRO A 432 -10.48 20.24 11.10
N THR A 433 -10.08 21.47 10.79
CA THR A 433 -9.00 22.11 11.54
C THR A 433 -9.49 22.35 12.95
N HIS A 434 -9.18 21.43 13.87
CA HIS A 434 -9.22 21.81 15.27
C HIS A 434 -8.21 22.94 15.43
N GLY A 435 -8.73 24.13 15.74
CA GLY A 435 -7.92 25.25 16.20
C GLY A 435 -7.19 24.78 17.44
N SER A 436 -5.93 24.39 17.28
CA SER A 436 -4.98 24.46 18.37
C SER A 436 -4.88 25.94 18.69
N THR A 437 -5.64 26.37 19.69
CA THR A 437 -5.18 27.44 20.56
C THR A 437 -3.76 27.08 20.97
N ARG A 438 -2.86 28.02 20.70
CA ARG A 438 -1.44 27.96 21.03
C ARG A 438 -1.21 27.72 22.51
#